data_AF-K9YQR2-F1
#
_entry.id   AF-K9YQR2-F1
#
_cell.length_a   1.000
_cell.length_b   1.000
_cell.length_c   1.000
_cell.angle_alpha   90.00
_cell.angle_beta   90.00
_cell.angle_gamma   90.00
#
_symmetry.space_group_name_H-M   'P 1'
#
loop_
_entity.id
_entity.type
_entity.pdbx_description
1 polymer ?
#
loop_
_entity_poly.entity_id
_entity_poly.type
_entity_poly.pdbx_seq_one_letter_code
_entity_poly.pdbx_strand_id
1 'polypeptide(L)' 'MTSQLERMTREQVRDYLRHNPADDQAWEIFFQKLDESPKQKISSIQEFNQLLKEKTNPNQ' A
#
# COMPACT_ATOMS: atom_id res chain seq x y z
N MET A 1 7.14 17.58 -14.32
CA MET A 1 6.39 18.03 -13.13
C MET A 1 5.92 16.84 -12.30
N THR A 2 6.75 15.81 -12.13
CA THR A 2 6.40 14.54 -11.47
C THR A 2 6.59 14.53 -9.96
N SER A 3 7.26 15.54 -9.42
CA SER A 3 7.89 15.49 -8.11
C SER A 3 6.95 15.63 -6.92
N GLN A 4 5.67 15.96 -7.13
CA GLN A 4 4.74 16.17 -6.00
C GLN A 4 4.05 14.88 -5.56
N LEU A 5 3.61 14.04 -6.52
CA LEU A 5 2.97 12.75 -6.23
C LEU A 5 3.97 11.75 -5.61
N GLU A 6 5.24 11.78 -6.02
CA GLU A 6 6.29 10.93 -5.44
C GLU A 6 6.55 11.24 -3.97
N ARG A 7 6.35 12.50 -3.53
CA ARG A 7 6.51 12.94 -2.14
C ARG A 7 5.29 12.67 -1.28
N MET A 8 4.16 12.36 -1.89
CA MET A 8 2.92 12.03 -1.17
C MET A 8 2.98 10.61 -0.58
N THR A 9 2.21 10.39 0.48
CA THR A 9 1.98 9.05 1.02
C THR A 9 1.13 8.22 0.04
N ARG A 10 1.18 6.89 0.16
CA ARG A 10 0.35 6.00 -0.68
C ARG A 10 -1.15 6.34 -0.59
N GLU A 11 -1.62 6.74 0.60
CA GLU A 11 -3.02 7.12 0.83
C GLU A 11 -3.39 8.41 0.11
N GLN A 12 -2.50 9.41 0.12
CA GLN A 12 -2.67 10.66 -0.60
C GLN A 12 -2.69 10.44 -2.12
N VAL A 13 -1.81 9.58 -2.65
CA VAL A 13 -1.83 9.22 -4.08
C VAL A 13 -3.11 8.47 -4.44
N ARG A 14 -3.59 7.55 -3.58
CA ARG A 14 -4.87 6.86 -3.77
C ARG A 14 -6.04 7.86 -3.84
N ASP A 15 -6.08 8.82 -2.93
CA ASP A 15 -7.15 9.80 -2.87
C ASP A 15 -7.10 10.77 -4.06
N TYR A 16 -5.89 11.09 -4.58
CA TYR A 16 -5.72 11.79 -5.84
C TYR A 16 -6.30 11.02 -7.03
N LEU A 17 -5.97 9.73 -7.14
CA LEU A 17 -6.44 8.84 -8.22
C LEU A 17 -7.96 8.66 -8.24
N ARG A 18 -8.64 8.74 -7.08
CA ARG A 18 -10.12 8.72 -7.04
C ARG A 18 -10.75 9.86 -7.83
N HIS A 19 -10.07 11.00 -7.90
CA HIS A 19 -10.54 12.19 -8.62
C HIS A 19 -9.92 12.30 -10.02
N ASN A 20 -8.79 11.63 -10.26
CA ASN A 20 -8.03 11.66 -11.52
C ASN A 20 -7.69 10.24 -11.99
N PRO A 21 -8.71 9.40 -12.33
CA PRO A 21 -8.48 7.98 -12.61
C PRO A 21 -7.76 7.71 -13.93
N ALA A 22 -7.72 8.68 -14.84
CA ALA A 22 -7.05 8.59 -16.14
C ALA A 22 -5.58 9.05 -16.10
N ASP A 23 -5.05 9.40 -14.93
CA ASP A 23 -3.64 9.76 -14.77
C ASP A 23 -2.79 8.50 -14.60
N ASP A 24 -2.27 7.99 -15.73
CA ASP A 24 -1.43 6.78 -15.78
C ASP A 24 -0.16 6.92 -14.92
N GLN A 25 0.40 8.13 -14.83
CA GLN A 25 1.61 8.40 -14.06
C GLN A 25 1.34 8.34 -12.55
N ALA A 26 0.19 8.83 -12.10
CA ALA A 26 -0.23 8.65 -10.72
C ALA A 26 -0.44 7.18 -10.35
N TRP A 27 -0.94 6.36 -11.30
CA TRP A 27 -1.05 4.91 -11.13
C TRP A 27 0.31 4.23 -10.99
N GLU A 28 1.28 4.57 -11.85
CA GLU A 28 2.66 4.06 -11.73
C GLU A 28 3.26 4.34 -10.35
N ILE A 29 3.15 5.58 -9.86
CA ILE A 29 3.65 5.98 -8.54
C ILE A 29 2.93 5.22 -7.43
N PHE A 30 1.61 5.02 -7.54
CA PHE A 30 0.84 4.24 -6.58
C PHE A 30 1.31 2.78 -6.50
N PHE A 31 1.57 2.15 -7.66
CA PHE A 31 2.06 0.78 -7.72
C PHE A 31 3.50 0.63 -7.20
N GLN A 32 4.40 1.58 -7.51
CA GLN A 32 5.75 1.58 -6.94
C GLN A 32 5.72 1.60 -5.41
N LYS A 33 4.90 2.49 -4.82
CA LYS A 33 4.71 2.56 -3.35
C LYS A 33 4.04 1.31 -2.76
N LEU A 34 3.31 0.55 -3.56
CA LEU A 34 2.71 -0.72 -3.17
C LEU A 34 3.74 -1.86 -3.15
N ASP A 35 4.70 -1.84 -4.08
CA ASP A 35 5.83 -2.78 -4.11
C ASP A 35 6.87 -2.48 -3.01
N GLU A 36 7.07 -1.21 -2.67
CA GLU A 36 7.93 -0.79 -1.54
C GLU A 36 7.31 -1.06 -0.17
N SER A 37 5.99 -1.23 -0.08
CA SER A 37 5.39 -1.74 1.16
C SER A 37 5.94 -3.14 1.41
N PRO A 38 6.48 -3.46 2.60
CA PRO A 38 7.06 -4.76 2.87
C PRO A 38 6.00 -5.83 2.64
N LYS A 39 6.07 -6.50 1.49
CA LYS A 39 5.34 -7.72 1.21
C LYS A 39 5.87 -8.73 2.22
N GLN A 40 5.21 -8.84 3.37
CA GLN A 40 5.58 -9.82 4.37
C GLN A 40 5.40 -11.17 3.70
N LYS A 41 6.52 -11.84 3.41
CA LYS A 41 6.51 -13.08 2.65
C LYS A 41 6.00 -14.17 3.58
N ILE A 42 4.70 -14.44 3.50
CA ILE A 42 4.04 -15.48 4.28
C ILE A 42 4.49 -16.81 3.70
N SER A 43 5.41 -17.48 4.38
CA SER A 43 6.04 -18.70 3.88
C SER A 43 5.27 -19.94 4.33
N SER A 44 4.28 -19.78 5.21
CA SER A 44 3.43 -20.85 5.71
C SER A 44 2.03 -20.39 6.14
N ILE A 45 1.08 -21.33 6.15
CA ILE A 45 -0.27 -21.12 6.68
C ILE A 45 -0.23 -20.76 8.19
N GLN A 46 0.79 -21.21 8.92
CA GLN A 46 0.97 -20.90 10.33
C GLN A 46 1.33 -19.43 10.57
N GLU A 47 2.27 -18.88 9.79
CA GLU A 47 2.59 -17.45 9.79
C GLU A 47 1.38 -16.60 9.39
N PHE A 48 0.59 -17.06 8.41
CA PHE A 48 -0.66 -16.40 8.03
C PHE A 48 -1.63 -16.28 9.21
N ASN A 49 -1.86 -17.40 9.91
CA ASN A 49 -2.77 -17.45 11.06
C ASN A 49 -2.26 -16.62 12.25
N GLN A 50 -0.94 -16.53 12.44
CA GLN A 50 -0.34 -15.70 13.48
C GLN A 50 -0.52 -14.20 13.18
N LEU A 51 -0.25 -13.78 11.95
CA LEU A 51 -0.46 -12.39 11.50
C LEU A 51 -1.93 -11.98 11.59
N LEU A 52 -2.85 -12.89 11.24
CA LEU A 52 -4.29 -12.64 11.43
C LEU A 52 -4.61 -12.38 12.89
N LYS A 53 -4.14 -13.23 13.82
CA LYS A 53 -4.37 -13.04 15.26
C LYS A 53 -3.83 -11.70 15.77
N GLU A 54 -2.62 -11.32 15.37
CA GLU A 54 -2.01 -10.03 15.76
C GLU A 54 -2.79 -8.82 15.23
N LYS A 55 -3.41 -8.94 14.05
CA LYS A 55 -4.19 -7.85 13.43
C LYS A 55 -5.65 -7.79 13.91
N THR A 56 -6.23 -8.90 14.34
CA THR A 56 -7.63 -8.96 14.81
C THR A 56 -7.78 -8.87 16.33
N ASN A 57 -6.71 -9.05 17.12
CA ASN A 57 -6.73 -8.82 18.57
C ASN A 57 -5.85 -7.62 18.95
N PRO A 58 -6.41 -6.40 19.03
CA PRO A 58 -5.72 -5.23 19.57
C PRO A 58 -5.59 -5.22 21.11
N ASN A 59 -6.07 -6.24 21.84
CA ASN A 59 -6.10 -6.28 23.31
C ASN A 59 -5.47 -7.57 23.90
N GLN A 60 -4.16 -7.69 23.80
CA GLN A 60 -3.35 -8.38 24.81
C GLN A 60 -2.44 -7.36 25.47
#